data_AF-A0A3L7Q1Q1-F1
#
_entry.id   AF-A0A3L7Q1Q1-F1
#
_cell.length_a   1.000
_cell.length_b   1.000
_cell.length_c   1.000
_cell.angle_alpha   90.00
_cell.angle_beta   90.00
_cell.angle_gamma   90.00
#
_symmetry.space_group_name_H-M   'P 1'
#
loop_
_entity.id
_entity.type
_entity.pdbx_description
1 polymer ?
#
loop_
_entity_poly.entity_id
_entity_poly.type
_entity_poly.pdbx_seq_one_letter_code
_entity_poly.pdbx_strand_id
1 'polypeptide(L)'
;MKIRAIVVSALSLLTAAVHAAPQATDDCSVPFQASGDSIVNFDFAGSQATGGVLGAPCVTQPVDSVHDLWVCYRSECNGIVEISTCGLTALNTIIAVYEPSACGCPDSQLAIRCCNDDSCGKQSLVRCEMSCDRTYMIRIMIRTNEPLGSGQVSFTCTGEPCPKDTGLTAPECRECCGARPPLVDGLPQPFASGQVSAVTMGRQDGPAGNIGVLRLVDTGDQSLAPTVGSGSLWNTQTYADPQWDLASLGSIFGVTFDGQGNIFVAHSVVYNNDLVGSLGVSPAGDGRGAIYRIDGTTGTPTLWRTLPQAAGSGAAVGLGNLDFDCERDCLFATNLEDGRIYSINATTGSISAYDHQSDSIEAETSTGNGNAIAEGPNPGGASSEPAGFVGFGNAPYAVKMAGDRLYYSVWENPSTTGQTVWSVQVDPIGVFVPGTRRLELTLPLSGTPGQVV
;
A
#
# COMPACT_ATOMS: atom_id res chain seq x y z
N MET A 1 -19.50 3.27 75.52
CA MET A 1 -19.14 3.26 74.09
C MET A 1 -17.61 3.18 73.98
N LYS A 2 -17.04 1.96 73.90
CA LYS A 2 -15.63 1.70 73.59
C LYS A 2 -15.59 0.37 72.83
N ILE A 3 -15.51 0.44 71.51
CA ILE A 3 -15.35 -0.73 70.63
C ILE A 3 -13.85 -0.95 70.47
N ARG A 4 -13.36 -2.15 70.84
CA ARG A 4 -11.98 -2.59 70.62
C ARG A 4 -11.87 -3.16 69.21
N ALA A 5 -10.98 -2.60 68.40
CA ALA A 5 -10.63 -3.12 67.09
C ALA A 5 -9.76 -4.38 67.24
N ILE A 6 -10.11 -5.44 66.50
CA ILE A 6 -9.26 -6.61 66.25
C ILE A 6 -8.69 -6.43 64.85
N VAL A 7 -7.37 -6.29 64.75
CA VAL A 7 -6.64 -6.30 63.47
C VAL A 7 -6.31 -7.75 63.15
N VAL A 8 -6.87 -8.28 62.05
CA VAL A 8 -6.46 -9.56 61.48
C VAL A 8 -5.59 -9.24 60.27
N SER A 9 -4.28 -9.47 60.38
CA SER A 9 -3.36 -9.44 59.24
C SER A 9 -3.55 -10.71 58.41
N ALA A 10 -4.04 -10.56 57.18
CA ALA A 10 -4.02 -11.61 56.17
C ALA A 10 -2.69 -11.57 55.42
N LEU A 11 -1.87 -12.62 55.59
CA LEU A 11 -0.62 -12.83 54.85
C LEU A 11 -0.96 -13.51 53.52
N SER A 12 -0.93 -12.78 52.41
CA SER A 12 -1.13 -13.31 51.07
C SER A 12 0.16 -13.92 50.54
N LEU A 13 0.20 -15.25 50.37
CA LEU A 13 1.26 -15.93 49.62
C LEU A 13 1.05 -15.69 48.12
N LEU A 14 2.01 -15.03 47.44
CA LEU A 14 2.14 -15.06 45.99
C LEU A 14 2.84 -16.36 45.58
N THR A 15 2.11 -17.26 44.94
CA THR A 15 2.70 -18.36 44.15
C THR A 15 2.99 -17.86 42.74
N ALA A 16 4.26 -17.77 42.36
CA ALA A 16 4.66 -17.57 40.97
C ALA A 16 4.34 -18.84 40.17
N ALA A 17 3.39 -18.75 39.22
CA ALA A 17 3.13 -19.82 38.28
C ALA A 17 4.30 -19.87 37.28
N VAL A 18 5.11 -20.93 37.35
CA VAL A 18 6.07 -21.27 36.31
C VAL A 18 5.25 -21.73 35.10
N HIS A 19 5.09 -20.85 34.10
CA HIS A 19 4.48 -21.24 32.83
C HIS A 19 5.43 -22.21 32.14
N ALA A 20 5.00 -23.45 31.96
CA ALA A 20 5.69 -24.42 31.13
C ALA A 20 5.76 -23.89 29.69
N ALA A 21 6.85 -24.19 28.97
CA ALA A 21 6.95 -23.86 27.56
C ALA A 21 5.80 -24.53 26.79
N PRO A 22 5.14 -23.83 25.83
CA PRO A 22 4.16 -24.48 24.98
C PRO A 22 4.82 -25.65 24.25
N GLN A 23 4.13 -26.78 24.27
CA GLN A 23 4.53 -27.95 23.51
C GLN A 23 4.19 -27.70 22.05
N ALA A 24 5.09 -28.06 21.15
CA ALA A 24 4.77 -28.17 19.73
C ALA A 24 3.71 -29.26 19.55
N THR A 25 2.49 -28.87 19.20
CA THR A 25 1.34 -29.78 19.07
C THR A 25 1.11 -30.25 17.65
N ASP A 26 1.88 -29.74 16.68
CA ASP A 26 1.76 -30.13 15.27
C ASP A 26 0.38 -29.85 14.66
N ASP A 27 -0.37 -28.93 15.30
CA ASP A 27 -1.76 -28.65 14.99
C ASP A 27 -1.98 -27.13 14.91
N CYS A 28 -2.14 -26.65 13.68
CA CYS A 28 -2.39 -25.25 13.38
C CYS A 28 -3.75 -24.74 13.86
N SER A 29 -4.68 -25.63 14.26
CA SER A 29 -6.00 -25.24 14.76
C SER A 29 -5.96 -24.73 16.21
N VAL A 30 -4.86 -24.98 16.91
CA VAL A 30 -4.63 -24.56 18.30
C VAL A 30 -3.29 -23.80 18.43
N PRO A 31 -3.11 -22.69 17.71
CA PRO A 31 -1.84 -21.98 17.70
C PRO A 31 -1.61 -21.26 19.04
N PHE A 32 -0.34 -21.20 19.45
CA PHE A 32 0.07 -20.37 20.58
C PHE A 32 -0.18 -18.89 20.30
N GLN A 33 -0.67 -18.14 21.29
CA GLN A 33 -1.03 -16.73 21.10
C GLN A 33 0.14 -15.83 21.52
N ALA A 34 0.56 -14.93 20.64
CA ALA A 34 1.59 -13.92 20.91
C ALA A 34 1.19 -12.55 20.33
N SER A 35 1.72 -11.47 20.90
CA SER A 35 1.54 -10.12 20.35
C SER A 35 2.76 -9.24 20.62
N GLY A 36 2.94 -8.22 19.79
CA GLY A 36 3.96 -7.19 19.97
C GLY A 36 5.37 -7.75 20.18
N ASP A 37 6.16 -7.03 20.98
CA ASP A 37 7.48 -7.49 21.40
C ASP A 37 7.34 -8.62 22.42
N SER A 38 7.75 -9.83 22.04
CA SER A 38 7.54 -11.01 22.88
C SER A 38 8.59 -12.10 22.65
N ILE A 39 8.74 -12.99 23.64
CA ILE A 39 9.54 -14.21 23.52
C ILE A 39 8.61 -15.39 23.78
N VAL A 40 8.56 -16.32 22.84
CA VAL A 40 7.81 -17.57 22.95
C VAL A 40 8.80 -18.71 23.13
N ASN A 41 8.71 -19.39 24.27
CA ASN A 41 9.43 -20.64 24.47
C ASN A 41 8.78 -21.73 23.60
N PHE A 42 9.54 -22.73 23.15
CA PHE A 42 8.98 -23.89 22.47
C PHE A 42 9.72 -25.16 22.88
N ASP A 43 9.04 -26.29 22.78
CA ASP A 43 9.62 -27.61 22.98
C ASP A 43 8.99 -28.61 22.00
N PHE A 44 9.83 -29.23 21.19
CA PHE A 44 9.46 -30.28 20.24
C PHE A 44 9.45 -31.68 20.88
N ALA A 45 9.67 -31.80 22.18
CA ALA A 45 9.50 -33.09 22.86
C ALA A 45 8.07 -33.62 22.69
N GLY A 46 7.93 -34.79 22.04
CA GLY A 46 6.63 -35.43 21.84
C GLY A 46 5.85 -34.96 20.61
N SER A 47 6.39 -34.01 19.85
CA SER A 47 5.84 -33.61 18.55
C SER A 47 5.84 -34.79 17.57
N GLN A 48 4.83 -34.84 16.70
CA GLN A 48 4.68 -35.77 15.58
C GLN A 48 5.14 -35.11 14.28
N ALA A 49 5.38 -35.92 13.26
CA ALA A 49 5.72 -35.38 11.94
C ALA A 49 4.48 -34.82 11.24
N THR A 50 4.55 -33.59 10.74
CA THR A 50 3.55 -32.97 9.87
C THR A 50 4.05 -32.86 8.44
N GLY A 51 3.13 -32.51 7.52
CA GLY A 51 3.50 -32.20 6.14
C GLY A 51 4.46 -31.01 6.12
N GLY A 52 5.55 -31.10 5.36
CA GLY A 52 6.58 -30.07 5.39
C GLY A 52 6.19 -28.78 4.65
N VAL A 53 7.19 -28.07 4.15
CA VAL A 53 7.01 -26.81 3.43
C VAL A 53 7.21 -27.08 1.95
N LEU A 54 6.12 -27.32 1.24
CA LEU A 54 6.15 -27.61 -0.20
C LEU A 54 6.28 -26.31 -1.01
N GLY A 55 7.32 -26.23 -1.85
CA GLY A 55 7.45 -25.19 -2.88
C GLY A 55 7.71 -23.77 -2.36
N ALA A 56 8.09 -23.60 -1.09
CA ALA A 56 8.37 -22.27 -0.55
C ALA A 56 9.83 -21.84 -0.81
N PRO A 57 10.09 -20.55 -1.07
CA PRO A 57 11.43 -20.02 -1.34
C PRO A 57 12.39 -20.10 -0.15
N CYS A 58 11.91 -20.48 1.03
CA CYS A 58 12.67 -20.49 2.30
C CYS A 58 13.78 -21.52 2.36
N VAL A 59 13.63 -22.64 1.65
CA VAL A 59 14.46 -23.83 1.82
C VAL A 59 15.15 -24.16 0.51
N THR A 60 16.47 -24.35 0.55
CA THR A 60 17.26 -24.68 -0.65
C THR A 60 17.03 -26.11 -1.14
N GLN A 61 16.40 -26.94 -0.31
CA GLN A 61 15.97 -28.30 -0.62
C GLN A 61 14.55 -28.51 -0.09
N PRO A 62 13.66 -29.17 -0.86
CA PRO A 62 12.33 -29.50 -0.38
C PRO A 62 12.35 -30.14 1.01
N VAL A 63 11.41 -29.72 1.85
CA VAL A 63 11.21 -30.31 3.17
C VAL A 63 9.89 -31.04 3.14
N ASP A 64 9.95 -32.37 3.08
CA ASP A 64 8.75 -33.21 2.96
C ASP A 64 8.02 -33.39 4.30
N SER A 65 8.73 -33.30 5.42
CA SER A 65 8.15 -33.41 6.77
C SER A 65 8.91 -32.60 7.81
N VAL A 66 8.17 -32.05 8.78
CA VAL A 66 8.70 -31.24 9.89
C VAL A 66 8.05 -31.61 11.22
N HIS A 67 8.63 -31.13 12.31
CA HIS A 67 7.93 -30.89 13.57
C HIS A 67 7.66 -29.38 13.66
N ASP A 68 6.49 -28.98 14.14
CA ASP A 68 6.12 -27.57 14.13
C ASP A 68 5.40 -27.04 15.38
N LEU A 69 5.67 -25.76 15.63
CA LEU A 69 4.90 -24.91 16.52
C LEU A 69 4.20 -23.85 15.66
N TRP A 70 2.89 -23.76 15.83
CA TRP A 70 2.08 -22.69 15.24
C TRP A 70 1.87 -21.57 16.25
N VAL A 71 2.11 -20.34 15.81
CA VAL A 71 1.92 -19.12 16.60
C VAL A 71 0.97 -18.20 15.85
N CYS A 72 -0.12 -17.84 16.50
CA CYS A 72 -1.00 -16.76 16.11
C CYS A 72 -0.44 -15.47 16.69
N TYR A 73 0.14 -14.64 15.84
CA TYR A 73 0.82 -13.42 16.23
C TYR A 73 0.00 -12.19 15.85
N ARG A 74 -0.32 -11.33 16.82
CA ARG A 74 -0.94 -10.02 16.57
C ARG A 74 0.13 -8.93 16.56
N SER A 75 0.28 -8.24 15.43
CA SER A 75 1.23 -7.13 15.34
C SER A 75 0.75 -5.93 16.15
N GLU A 76 1.66 -5.31 16.90
CA GLU A 76 1.44 -4.04 17.61
C GLU A 76 2.15 -2.87 16.93
N CYS A 77 2.50 -3.03 15.66
CA CYS A 77 3.11 -1.96 14.86
C CYS A 77 2.88 -2.10 13.36
N ASN A 78 3.08 -0.99 12.64
CA ASN A 78 3.16 -0.95 11.18
C ASN A 78 4.65 -0.95 10.77
N GLY A 79 5.05 -1.94 9.98
CA GLY A 79 6.41 -2.04 9.44
C GLY A 79 7.03 -3.40 9.71
N ILE A 80 8.36 -3.43 9.84
CA ILE A 80 9.10 -4.69 9.94
C ILE A 80 9.03 -5.26 11.36
N VAL A 81 8.57 -6.51 11.46
CA VAL A 81 8.74 -7.37 12.64
C VAL A 81 9.88 -8.35 12.35
N GLU A 82 10.88 -8.34 13.22
CA GLU A 82 11.96 -9.32 13.23
C GLU A 82 11.56 -10.51 14.09
N ILE A 83 11.53 -11.70 13.48
CA ILE A 83 11.22 -12.97 14.12
C ILE A 83 12.49 -13.82 14.09
N SER A 84 12.99 -14.23 15.24
CA SER A 84 14.33 -14.82 15.34
C SER A 84 14.43 -15.97 16.33
N THR A 85 15.10 -17.05 15.94
CA THR A 85 15.59 -18.10 16.83
C THR A 85 17.11 -18.02 17.04
N CYS A 86 17.76 -17.01 16.46
CA CYS A 86 19.22 -16.83 16.51
C CYS A 86 19.73 -16.61 17.93
N GLY A 87 20.64 -17.47 18.38
CA GLY A 87 21.17 -17.45 19.74
C GLY A 87 20.19 -17.92 20.82
N LEU A 88 18.99 -18.34 20.44
CA LEU A 88 17.89 -18.69 21.36
C LEU A 88 17.57 -20.20 21.40
N THR A 89 18.28 -21.01 20.62
CA THR A 89 18.20 -22.47 20.65
C THR A 89 19.53 -23.09 20.23
N ALA A 90 19.59 -24.41 20.08
CA ALA A 90 20.65 -25.13 19.38
C ALA A 90 20.12 -25.92 18.17
N LEU A 91 18.80 -25.88 17.94
CA LEU A 91 18.13 -26.61 16.87
C LEU A 91 18.36 -25.97 15.50
N ASN A 92 18.19 -26.80 14.47
CA ASN A 92 18.15 -26.37 13.08
C ASN A 92 16.72 -25.95 12.70
N THR A 93 16.44 -24.65 12.69
CA THR A 93 15.07 -24.12 12.65
C THR A 93 14.74 -23.49 11.32
N ILE A 94 13.49 -23.65 10.87
CA ILE A 94 12.87 -22.92 9.75
C ILE A 94 11.76 -22.03 10.31
N ILE A 95 11.62 -20.80 9.80
CA ILE A 95 10.49 -19.92 10.12
C ILE A 95 9.73 -19.62 8.83
N ALA A 96 8.40 -19.79 8.86
CA ALA A 96 7.49 -19.33 7.79
C ALA A 96 6.37 -18.47 8.37
N VAL A 97 6.12 -17.34 7.72
CA VAL A 97 5.05 -16.39 8.01
C VAL A 97 4.04 -16.45 6.88
N TYR A 98 2.80 -16.77 7.19
CA TYR A 98 1.69 -16.77 6.23
C TYR A 98 1.01 -15.40 6.22
N GLU A 99 0.33 -15.09 5.12
CA GLU A 99 -0.48 -13.86 4.99
C GLU A 99 -1.41 -13.63 6.20
N PRO A 100 -1.82 -12.37 6.46
CA PRO A 100 -2.78 -12.08 7.51
C PRO A 100 -4.01 -12.96 7.37
N SER A 101 -4.31 -13.66 8.45
CA SER A 101 -5.48 -14.50 8.58
C SER A 101 -6.01 -14.30 9.99
N ALA A 102 -7.27 -14.63 10.24
CA ALA A 102 -7.78 -14.72 11.61
C ALA A 102 -7.19 -15.93 12.37
N CYS A 103 -5.91 -16.23 12.14
CA CYS A 103 -5.16 -17.39 12.58
C CYS A 103 -5.82 -18.72 12.23
N GLY A 104 -6.30 -18.83 10.99
CA GLY A 104 -6.72 -20.10 10.42
C GLY A 104 -5.52 -20.95 10.00
N CYS A 105 -5.70 -22.27 10.00
CA CYS A 105 -4.75 -23.19 9.39
C CYS A 105 -4.49 -22.80 7.93
N PRO A 106 -3.22 -22.72 7.48
CA PRO A 106 -2.90 -22.48 6.08
C PRO A 106 -3.49 -23.56 5.17
N ASP A 107 -4.28 -23.14 4.18
CA ASP A 107 -4.68 -23.98 3.06
C ASP A 107 -3.82 -23.66 1.83
N SER A 108 -4.10 -24.29 0.70
CA SER A 108 -3.37 -24.04 -0.55
C SER A 108 -3.55 -22.62 -1.13
N GLN A 109 -4.44 -21.78 -0.55
CA GLN A 109 -4.64 -20.39 -0.96
C GLN A 109 -3.85 -19.40 -0.10
N LEU A 110 -3.43 -19.79 1.11
CA LEU A 110 -2.62 -18.93 1.98
C LEU A 110 -1.15 -18.94 1.56
N ALA A 111 -0.73 -17.85 0.90
CA ALA A 111 0.64 -17.64 0.49
C ALA A 111 1.57 -17.42 1.71
N ILE A 112 2.81 -17.94 1.60
CA ILE A 112 3.88 -17.62 2.53
C ILE A 112 4.37 -16.22 2.17
N ARG A 113 4.26 -15.29 3.12
CA ARG A 113 4.67 -13.89 2.97
C ARG A 113 6.17 -13.73 3.14
N CYS A 114 6.73 -14.35 4.18
CA CYS A 114 8.16 -14.29 4.48
C CYS A 114 8.60 -15.62 5.08
N CYS A 115 9.81 -16.07 4.77
CA CYS A 115 10.36 -17.26 5.42
C CYS A 115 11.88 -17.35 5.31
N ASN A 116 12.49 -18.20 6.14
CA ASN A 116 13.93 -18.49 6.11
C ASN A 116 14.27 -19.83 6.78
N ASP A 117 15.36 -20.46 6.32
CA ASP A 117 16.05 -21.67 6.83
C ASP A 117 17.55 -21.33 6.74
N ASP A 118 18.25 -21.17 7.87
CA ASP A 118 19.70 -20.83 7.96
C ASP A 118 20.14 -19.35 7.83
N SER A 119 19.52 -18.42 8.57
CA SER A 119 19.99 -17.01 8.63
C SER A 119 21.30 -16.82 9.40
N CYS A 120 21.49 -17.56 10.49
CA CYS A 120 22.54 -17.33 11.48
C CYS A 120 23.23 -18.64 11.87
N GLY A 121 23.69 -19.38 10.85
CA GLY A 121 24.13 -20.77 11.00
C GLY A 121 22.95 -21.69 10.74
N LYS A 122 22.57 -22.52 11.71
CA LYS A 122 21.41 -23.43 11.60
C LYS A 122 20.08 -22.80 12.03
N GLN A 123 20.12 -21.55 12.46
CA GLN A 123 18.96 -20.87 13.04
C GLN A 123 18.39 -19.84 12.07
N SER A 124 17.13 -19.51 12.29
CA SER A 124 16.36 -18.69 11.37
C SER A 124 16.05 -17.32 11.93
N LEU A 125 16.10 -16.34 11.04
CA LEU A 125 15.66 -14.98 11.26
C LEU A 125 14.92 -14.53 10.02
N VAL A 126 13.73 -13.98 10.25
CA VAL A 126 12.87 -13.41 9.21
C VAL A 126 12.57 -11.98 9.60
N ARG A 127 12.70 -11.06 8.63
CA ARG A 127 12.20 -9.69 8.73
C ARG A 127 10.99 -9.60 7.83
N CYS A 128 9.80 -9.46 8.42
CA CYS A 128 8.55 -9.49 7.69
C CYS A 128 7.76 -8.21 7.90
N GLU A 129 7.24 -7.64 6.83
CA GLU A 129 6.36 -6.48 6.91
C GLU A 129 4.99 -6.91 7.45
N MET A 130 4.58 -6.28 8.55
CA MET A 130 3.32 -6.52 9.23
C MET A 130 2.56 -5.21 9.45
N SER A 131 1.24 -5.30 9.43
CA SER A 131 0.36 -4.16 9.71
C SER A 131 -0.19 -4.25 11.12
N CYS A 132 -0.34 -3.08 11.73
CA CYS A 132 -0.90 -2.89 13.06
C CYS A 132 -2.24 -3.64 13.20
N ASP A 133 -2.43 -4.29 14.35
CA ASP A 133 -3.64 -5.00 14.75
C ASP A 133 -4.07 -6.17 13.84
N ARG A 134 -3.29 -6.48 12.80
CA ARG A 134 -3.47 -7.70 12.00
C ARG A 134 -2.85 -8.89 12.69
N THR A 135 -3.47 -10.05 12.47
CA THR A 135 -3.01 -11.34 12.96
C THR A 135 -2.37 -12.12 11.83
N TYR A 136 -1.25 -12.77 12.14
CA TYR A 136 -0.44 -13.56 11.22
C TYR A 136 -0.30 -14.97 11.79
N MET A 137 -0.38 -15.97 10.91
CA MET A 137 -0.03 -17.33 11.26
C MET A 137 1.45 -17.54 11.02
N ILE A 138 2.19 -17.95 12.04
CA ILE A 138 3.63 -18.13 12.01
C ILE A 138 3.95 -19.57 12.40
N ARG A 139 4.75 -20.24 11.58
CA ARG A 139 5.15 -21.62 11.78
C ARG A 139 6.65 -21.68 12.06
N ILE A 140 7.00 -22.20 13.22
CA ILE A 140 8.38 -22.45 13.64
C ILE A 140 8.60 -23.94 13.55
N MET A 141 9.59 -24.36 12.78
CA MET A 141 9.76 -25.76 12.39
C MET A 141 11.18 -26.26 12.61
N ILE A 142 11.30 -27.57 12.75
CA ILE A 142 12.55 -28.32 12.56
C ILE A 142 12.29 -29.48 11.61
N ARG A 143 13.30 -29.93 10.86
CA ARG A 143 13.16 -31.12 10.00
C ARG A 143 13.02 -32.37 10.87
N THR A 144 12.27 -33.38 10.40
CA THR A 144 12.05 -34.64 11.16
C THR A 144 13.30 -35.49 11.37
N ASN A 145 14.38 -35.21 10.62
CA ASN A 145 15.69 -35.85 10.80
C ASN A 145 16.61 -35.11 11.78
N GLU A 146 16.18 -33.97 12.31
CA GLU A 146 16.93 -33.21 13.31
C GLU A 146 16.55 -33.68 14.73
N PRO A 147 17.47 -33.55 15.72
CA PRO A 147 17.15 -33.87 17.10
C PRO A 147 16.00 -32.99 17.63
N LEU A 148 15.04 -33.60 18.32
CA LEU A 148 14.02 -32.87 19.07
C LEU A 148 14.67 -32.11 20.23
N GLY A 149 14.08 -30.98 20.59
CA GLY A 149 14.49 -30.22 21.76
C GLY A 149 13.71 -28.92 21.93
N SER A 150 14.19 -28.10 22.85
CA SER A 150 13.56 -26.85 23.24
C SER A 150 14.34 -25.63 22.77
N GLY A 151 13.68 -24.47 22.76
CA GLY A 151 14.28 -23.20 22.43
C GLY A 151 13.34 -22.04 22.69
N GLN A 152 13.71 -20.88 22.16
CA GLN A 152 12.86 -19.70 22.15
C GLN A 152 12.85 -19.06 20.75
N VAL A 153 11.77 -18.36 20.45
CA VAL A 153 11.65 -17.45 19.32
C VAL A 153 11.28 -16.06 19.84
N SER A 154 11.99 -15.03 19.39
CA SER A 154 11.69 -13.63 19.71
C SER A 154 10.95 -12.95 18.57
N PHE A 155 10.02 -12.08 18.93
CA PHE A 155 9.33 -11.14 18.06
C PHE A 155 9.73 -9.73 18.49
N THR A 156 10.28 -8.96 17.57
CA THR A 156 10.71 -7.58 17.83
C THR A 156 10.18 -6.67 16.74
N CYS A 157 9.32 -5.73 17.09
CA CYS A 157 8.91 -4.68 16.20
C CYS A 157 10.04 -3.66 16.00
N THR A 158 10.35 -3.39 14.74
CA THR A 158 11.27 -2.32 14.33
C THR A 158 10.58 -1.21 13.53
N GLY A 159 9.28 -1.35 13.30
CA GLY A 159 8.40 -0.37 12.65
C GLY A 159 7.79 0.64 13.62
N GLU A 160 6.85 1.44 13.11
CA GLU A 160 6.15 2.44 13.90
C GLU A 160 5.09 1.79 14.80
N PRO A 161 5.11 2.04 16.11
CA PRO A 161 4.10 1.50 17.02
C PRO A 161 2.68 1.79 16.52
N CYS A 162 1.76 0.86 16.76
CA CYS A 162 0.34 1.09 16.52
C CYS A 162 -0.07 2.44 17.11
N PRO A 163 -0.84 3.27 16.38
CA PRO A 163 -1.42 4.47 16.95
C PRO A 163 -2.11 4.09 18.26
N LYS A 164 -1.62 4.61 19.40
CA LYS A 164 -2.30 4.42 20.67
C LYS A 164 -3.70 5.01 20.51
N ASP A 165 -4.70 4.22 20.84
CA ASP A 165 -6.12 4.53 20.71
C ASP A 165 -6.40 6.02 21.03
N THR A 166 -6.45 6.87 20.01
CA THR A 166 -6.68 8.32 20.15
C THR A 166 -8.17 8.63 20.24
N GLY A 167 -9.03 7.60 20.30
CA GLY A 167 -10.47 7.73 20.04
C GLY A 167 -10.78 7.96 18.56
N LEU A 168 -9.77 7.96 17.69
CA LEU A 168 -9.91 7.81 16.25
C LEU A 168 -9.64 6.34 15.95
N THR A 169 -10.67 5.57 15.64
CA THR A 169 -10.48 4.28 14.96
C THR A 169 -9.66 4.58 13.72
N ALA A 170 -8.45 3.99 13.61
CA ALA A 170 -7.72 3.99 12.36
C ALA A 170 -8.72 3.56 11.28
N PRO A 171 -8.85 4.30 10.15
CA PRO A 171 -9.70 3.83 9.07
C PRO A 171 -9.23 2.42 8.79
N GLU A 172 -10.13 1.44 8.90
CA GLU A 172 -9.79 0.09 8.45
C GLU A 172 -9.26 0.28 7.03
N CYS A 173 -7.98 -0.04 6.81
CA CYS A 173 -7.48 -0.30 5.47
C CYS A 173 -8.18 -1.58 5.03
N ARG A 174 -9.47 -1.41 4.70
CA ARG A 174 -10.35 -2.36 4.06
C ARG A 174 -9.61 -2.85 2.82
N GLU A 175 -9.78 -4.14 2.53
CA GLU A 175 -9.11 -4.90 1.46
C GLU A 175 -8.62 -3.98 0.35
N CYS A 176 -7.29 -3.89 0.18
CA CYS A 176 -6.66 -2.86 -0.64
C CYS A 176 -7.35 -2.79 -2.00
N CYS A 177 -8.07 -1.69 -2.27
CA CYS A 177 -8.57 -1.44 -3.61
C CYS A 177 -7.37 -1.34 -4.55
N GLY A 178 -7.41 -2.11 -5.63
CA GLY A 178 -6.27 -2.32 -6.53
C GLY A 178 -5.91 -3.79 -6.63
N ALA A 179 -6.60 -4.53 -7.49
CA ALA A 179 -6.29 -5.93 -7.75
C ALA A 179 -5.03 -6.06 -8.61
N ARG A 180 -4.38 -7.22 -8.49
CA ARG A 180 -3.25 -7.60 -9.34
C ARG A 180 -3.73 -7.73 -10.81
N PRO A 181 -3.05 -7.11 -11.79
CA PRO A 181 -3.40 -7.28 -13.20
C PRO A 181 -3.27 -8.74 -13.67
N PRO A 182 -4.33 -9.38 -14.20
CA PRO A 182 -4.26 -10.77 -14.66
C PRO A 182 -3.19 -11.04 -15.72
N LEU A 183 -2.82 -10.03 -16.53
CA LEU A 183 -1.83 -10.17 -17.58
C LEU A 183 -0.47 -10.66 -17.06
N VAL A 184 -0.09 -10.31 -15.82
CA VAL A 184 1.25 -10.62 -15.31
C VAL A 184 1.45 -12.11 -15.04
N ASP A 185 0.37 -12.86 -14.87
CA ASP A 185 0.39 -14.30 -14.65
C ASP A 185 0.45 -15.07 -16.00
N GLY A 186 0.08 -14.41 -17.10
CA GLY A 186 0.11 -14.95 -18.46
C GLY A 186 1.37 -14.61 -19.27
N LEU A 187 2.34 -13.93 -18.67
CA LEU A 187 3.59 -13.55 -19.34
C LEU A 187 4.46 -14.78 -19.67
N PRO A 188 5.37 -14.70 -20.67
CA PRO A 188 6.33 -15.76 -20.94
C PRO A 188 7.19 -16.15 -19.73
N GLN A 189 7.44 -15.18 -18.85
CA GLN A 189 7.91 -15.37 -17.48
C GLN A 189 6.87 -14.74 -16.57
N PRO A 190 5.98 -15.52 -15.94
CA PRO A 190 4.99 -14.97 -15.01
C PRO A 190 5.65 -14.29 -13.82
N PHE A 191 5.01 -13.25 -13.29
CA PHE A 191 5.41 -12.66 -12.02
C PHE A 191 5.14 -13.65 -10.87
N ALA A 192 5.94 -13.58 -9.81
CA ALA A 192 5.70 -14.33 -8.59
C ALA A 192 4.32 -14.00 -8.00
N SER A 193 3.74 -14.96 -7.28
CA SER A 193 2.50 -14.74 -6.53
C SER A 193 2.71 -13.59 -5.54
N GLY A 194 1.72 -12.72 -5.40
CA GLY A 194 1.76 -11.60 -4.45
C GLY A 194 1.48 -10.26 -5.12
N GLN A 195 2.03 -9.20 -4.55
CA GLN A 195 1.75 -7.83 -4.96
C GLN A 195 2.47 -7.48 -6.27
N VAL A 196 1.94 -6.45 -6.95
CA VAL A 196 2.50 -5.84 -8.15
C VAL A 196 2.46 -4.34 -7.95
N SER A 197 3.54 -3.66 -8.32
CA SER A 197 3.57 -2.20 -8.37
C SER A 197 3.50 -1.71 -9.82
N ALA A 198 2.75 -0.64 -10.06
CA ALA A 198 2.81 0.10 -11.32
C ALA A 198 3.63 1.38 -11.09
N VAL A 199 4.54 1.67 -12.02
CA VAL A 199 5.40 2.85 -11.96
C VAL A 199 5.38 3.59 -13.29
N THR A 200 5.22 4.91 -13.22
CA THR A 200 5.38 5.80 -14.37
C THR A 200 6.85 6.17 -14.53
N MET A 201 7.33 6.16 -15.77
CA MET A 201 8.74 6.39 -16.11
C MET A 201 8.90 7.75 -16.79
N GLY A 202 10.03 8.41 -16.52
CA GLY A 202 10.37 9.66 -17.17
C GLY A 202 10.85 9.44 -18.61
N ARG A 203 10.82 10.52 -19.40
CA ARG A 203 11.29 10.52 -20.79
C ARG A 203 12.74 10.02 -20.97
N GLN A 204 13.58 10.17 -19.94
CA GLN A 204 15.02 9.86 -20.03
C GLN A 204 15.35 8.39 -19.80
N ASP A 205 14.37 7.58 -19.40
CA ASP A 205 14.61 6.23 -18.88
C ASP A 205 14.57 5.12 -19.95
N GLY A 206 14.39 5.49 -21.23
CA GLY A 206 14.27 4.54 -22.35
C GLY A 206 15.28 4.76 -23.49
N PRO A 207 15.60 3.71 -24.28
CA PRO A 207 16.43 3.85 -25.47
C PRO A 207 15.78 4.80 -26.50
N ALA A 208 16.61 5.59 -27.19
CA ALA A 208 16.12 6.57 -28.17
C ALA A 208 15.25 5.88 -29.24
N GLY A 209 13.96 6.25 -29.31
CA GLY A 209 13.01 5.80 -30.34
C GLY A 209 11.81 4.99 -29.82
N ASN A 210 11.87 4.41 -28.62
CA ASN A 210 10.70 3.83 -27.93
C ASN A 210 10.89 3.96 -26.41
N ILE A 211 10.44 5.09 -25.88
CA ILE A 211 10.53 5.39 -24.46
C ILE A 211 9.24 4.88 -23.80
N GLY A 212 9.35 3.75 -23.11
CA GLY A 212 8.26 3.22 -22.30
C GLY A 212 7.99 4.12 -21.10
N VAL A 213 6.73 4.48 -20.88
CA VAL A 213 6.30 5.44 -19.84
C VAL A 213 5.57 4.78 -18.67
N LEU A 214 5.22 3.50 -18.78
CA LEU A 214 4.60 2.70 -17.71
C LEU A 214 5.33 1.36 -17.60
N ARG A 215 5.49 0.88 -16.36
CA ARG A 215 6.08 -0.42 -16.07
C ARG A 215 5.38 -1.07 -14.88
N LEU A 216 5.17 -2.38 -14.98
CA LEU A 216 4.81 -3.24 -13.86
C LEU A 216 6.08 -3.82 -13.25
N VAL A 217 6.12 -3.87 -11.92
CA VAL A 217 7.24 -4.36 -11.12
C VAL A 217 6.73 -5.49 -10.24
N ASP A 218 7.39 -6.64 -10.33
CA ASP A 218 7.10 -7.79 -9.48
C ASP A 218 7.58 -7.52 -8.05
N THR A 219 6.64 -7.49 -7.11
CA THR A 219 6.95 -7.33 -5.69
C THR A 219 6.53 -8.53 -4.85
N GLY A 220 6.15 -9.63 -5.50
CA GLY A 220 5.67 -10.86 -4.87
C GLY A 220 6.76 -11.67 -4.20
N ASP A 221 7.90 -11.87 -4.88
CA ASP A 221 9.05 -12.59 -4.31
C ASP A 221 10.10 -11.64 -3.73
N GLN A 222 9.95 -11.33 -2.44
CA GLN A 222 10.88 -10.47 -1.70
C GLN A 222 12.10 -11.23 -1.16
N SER A 223 12.26 -12.53 -1.42
CA SER A 223 13.42 -13.30 -0.91
C SER A 223 14.75 -12.80 -1.46
N LEU A 224 14.72 -12.18 -2.64
CA LEU A 224 15.87 -11.56 -3.30
C LEU A 224 15.99 -10.05 -3.02
N ALA A 225 15.08 -9.49 -2.21
CA ALA A 225 15.13 -8.08 -1.87
C ALA A 225 16.40 -7.80 -1.02
N PRO A 226 17.25 -6.84 -1.43
CA PRO A 226 18.44 -6.49 -0.68
C PRO A 226 18.05 -5.89 0.67
N THR A 227 18.85 -6.15 1.70
CA THR A 227 18.66 -5.52 3.00
C THR A 227 18.86 -4.01 2.90
N VAL A 228 18.05 -3.26 3.66
CA VAL A 228 18.16 -1.81 3.77
C VAL A 228 19.60 -1.44 4.15
N GLY A 229 20.21 -0.53 3.39
CA GLY A 229 21.58 -0.07 3.62
C GLY A 229 22.69 -0.91 2.97
N SER A 230 22.35 -2.01 2.28
CA SER A 230 23.35 -2.82 1.52
C SER A 230 23.96 -2.10 0.31
N GLY A 231 23.37 -0.98 -0.12
CA GLY A 231 23.77 -0.25 -1.32
C GLY A 231 23.46 -0.97 -2.63
N SER A 232 22.83 -2.15 -2.58
CA SER A 232 22.42 -2.93 -3.75
C SER A 232 20.98 -2.60 -4.11
N LEU A 233 20.71 -2.41 -5.41
CA LEU A 233 19.35 -2.21 -5.92
C LEU A 233 18.65 -3.56 -6.07
N TRP A 234 17.36 -3.61 -5.74
CA TRP A 234 16.54 -4.80 -5.97
C TRP A 234 16.26 -4.95 -7.46
N ASN A 235 16.92 -5.92 -8.10
CA ASN A 235 16.71 -6.22 -9.51
C ASN A 235 15.61 -7.27 -9.68
N THR A 236 14.37 -6.89 -9.34
CA THR A 236 13.20 -7.74 -9.53
C THR A 236 12.71 -7.74 -10.97
N GLN A 237 11.84 -8.68 -11.31
CA GLN A 237 11.25 -8.77 -12.65
C GLN A 237 10.37 -7.54 -12.93
N THR A 238 10.41 -7.08 -14.18
CA THR A 238 9.53 -6.00 -14.64
C THR A 238 8.92 -6.32 -16.00
N TYR A 239 7.79 -5.70 -16.30
CA TYR A 239 7.09 -5.84 -17.57
C TYR A 239 6.61 -4.48 -18.07
N ALA A 240 6.74 -4.24 -19.37
CA ALA A 240 6.17 -3.09 -20.05
C ALA A 240 5.71 -3.54 -21.44
N ASP A 241 4.45 -3.26 -21.77
CA ASP A 241 3.94 -3.52 -23.11
C ASP A 241 4.52 -2.49 -24.11
N PRO A 242 4.85 -2.89 -25.35
CA PRO A 242 5.31 -1.94 -26.37
C PRO A 242 4.35 -0.79 -26.68
N GLN A 243 3.05 -0.93 -26.38
CA GLN A 243 2.05 0.14 -26.52
C GLN A 243 2.07 1.16 -25.38
N TRP A 244 2.78 0.88 -24.27
CA TRP A 244 2.89 1.78 -23.12
C TRP A 244 4.03 2.79 -23.32
N ASP A 245 4.01 3.45 -24.47
CA ASP A 245 5.08 4.32 -24.92
C ASP A 245 4.69 5.80 -24.92
N LEU A 246 5.71 6.66 -24.99
CA LEU A 246 5.56 8.11 -25.03
C LEU A 246 4.78 8.59 -26.26
N ALA A 247 4.79 7.84 -27.37
CA ALA A 247 4.05 8.21 -28.58
C ALA A 247 2.54 8.00 -28.43
N SER A 248 2.15 6.96 -27.72
CA SER A 248 0.75 6.58 -27.50
C SER A 248 0.16 7.34 -26.32
N LEU A 249 0.81 7.27 -25.14
CA LEU A 249 0.29 7.80 -23.89
C LEU A 249 0.78 9.22 -23.56
N GLY A 250 1.89 9.65 -24.16
CA GLY A 250 2.55 10.90 -23.78
C GLY A 250 3.23 10.80 -22.41
N SER A 251 3.56 11.95 -21.84
CA SER A 251 4.03 12.02 -20.45
C SER A 251 2.86 11.73 -19.51
N ILE A 252 3.08 10.78 -18.60
CA ILE A 252 2.09 10.36 -17.60
C ILE A 252 2.68 10.48 -16.19
N PHE A 253 1.82 10.73 -15.20
CA PHE A 253 2.24 10.86 -13.81
C PHE A 253 1.34 10.09 -12.83
N GLY A 254 0.08 10.48 -12.70
CA GLY A 254 -0.83 9.79 -11.79
C GLY A 254 -1.03 8.33 -12.20
N VAL A 255 -1.05 7.42 -11.23
CA VAL A 255 -1.20 5.98 -11.48
C VAL A 255 -2.00 5.31 -10.36
N THR A 256 -2.93 4.44 -10.71
CA THR A 256 -3.67 3.61 -9.75
C THR A 256 -4.18 2.32 -10.39
N PHE A 257 -4.63 1.37 -9.57
CA PHE A 257 -5.31 0.15 -10.00
C PHE A 257 -6.78 0.20 -9.59
N ASP A 258 -7.66 -0.41 -10.38
CA ASP A 258 -9.03 -0.70 -9.92
C ASP A 258 -9.15 -2.09 -9.27
N GLY A 259 -10.35 -2.44 -8.81
CA GLY A 259 -10.65 -3.74 -8.20
C GLY A 259 -10.55 -4.95 -9.15
N GLN A 260 -10.31 -4.74 -10.44
CA GLN A 260 -10.17 -5.80 -11.46
C GLN A 260 -8.73 -5.92 -11.99
N GLY A 261 -7.83 -5.03 -11.55
CA GLY A 261 -6.43 -4.99 -11.97
C GLY A 261 -6.21 -4.26 -13.29
N ASN A 262 -7.17 -3.45 -13.73
CA ASN A 262 -6.90 -2.44 -14.76
C ASN A 262 -6.03 -1.33 -14.17
N ILE A 263 -5.17 -0.75 -14.99
CA ILE A 263 -4.30 0.34 -14.59
C ILE A 263 -4.85 1.64 -15.17
N PHE A 264 -4.97 2.65 -14.33
CA PHE A 264 -5.33 4.00 -14.76
C PHE A 264 -4.12 4.89 -14.67
N VAL A 265 -3.86 5.66 -15.73
CA VAL A 265 -2.77 6.64 -15.74
C VAL A 265 -3.22 8.00 -16.25
N ALA A 266 -2.71 9.06 -15.65
CA ALA A 266 -3.09 10.43 -15.95
C ALA A 266 -2.03 11.11 -16.82
N HIS A 267 -2.45 11.72 -17.92
CA HIS A 267 -1.60 12.59 -18.73
C HIS A 267 -1.20 13.86 -17.95
N SER A 268 0.08 14.22 -18.03
CA SER A 268 0.61 15.40 -17.35
C SER A 268 1.76 16.02 -18.16
N VAL A 269 1.70 17.34 -18.39
CA VAL A 269 2.72 18.14 -19.12
C VAL A 269 3.22 19.29 -18.25
N VAL A 270 3.75 18.91 -17.10
CA VAL A 270 4.26 19.79 -16.05
C VAL A 270 5.70 20.25 -16.33
N TYR A 271 6.47 19.44 -17.06
CA TYR A 271 7.86 19.73 -17.40
C TYR A 271 8.03 20.15 -18.86
N ASN A 272 9.00 21.05 -19.11
CA ASN A 272 9.25 21.70 -20.41
C ASN A 272 9.46 20.77 -21.62
N ASN A 273 9.69 19.48 -21.39
CA ASN A 273 10.00 18.49 -22.41
C ASN A 273 8.99 17.34 -22.46
N ASP A 274 7.89 17.46 -21.70
CA ASP A 274 6.78 16.52 -21.70
C ASP A 274 6.01 16.58 -23.02
N LEU A 275 5.41 15.44 -23.38
CA LEU A 275 4.71 15.27 -24.65
C LEU A 275 3.27 14.86 -24.43
N VAL A 276 2.43 15.20 -25.40
CA VAL A 276 1.07 14.68 -25.45
C VAL A 276 1.03 13.45 -26.35
N GLY A 277 0.37 12.40 -25.86
CA GLY A 277 0.20 11.14 -26.57
C GLY A 277 -0.79 11.27 -27.73
N SER A 278 -0.71 10.32 -28.66
CA SER A 278 -1.62 10.24 -29.81
C SER A 278 -2.87 9.40 -29.53
N LEU A 279 -2.98 8.73 -28.39
CA LEU A 279 -4.10 7.85 -28.09
C LEU A 279 -5.37 8.66 -27.76
N GLY A 280 -6.45 8.40 -28.48
CA GLY A 280 -7.76 9.01 -28.22
C GLY A 280 -7.90 10.47 -28.65
N VAL A 281 -6.92 11.03 -29.37
CA VAL A 281 -7.01 12.38 -29.94
C VAL A 281 -7.91 12.38 -31.18
N SER A 282 -9.13 12.90 -31.04
CA SER A 282 -10.08 13.21 -32.13
C SER A 282 -9.88 14.67 -32.58
N PRO A 283 -10.27 15.11 -33.80
CA PRO A 283 -9.71 16.31 -34.48
C PRO A 283 -9.81 17.67 -33.77
N ALA A 284 -10.47 17.74 -32.61
CA ALA A 284 -10.64 18.95 -31.79
C ALA A 284 -9.97 18.88 -30.40
N GLY A 285 -9.40 17.73 -29.99
CA GLY A 285 -8.71 17.57 -28.70
C GLY A 285 -7.19 17.50 -28.89
N ASP A 286 -6.43 18.20 -28.05
CA ASP A 286 -4.97 18.19 -28.09
C ASP A 286 -4.35 17.08 -27.22
N GLY A 287 -5.17 16.27 -26.54
CA GLY A 287 -4.80 15.12 -25.70
C GLY A 287 -4.53 15.45 -24.22
N ARG A 288 -4.66 16.71 -23.81
CA ARG A 288 -4.53 17.13 -22.41
C ARG A 288 -5.73 16.70 -21.56
N GLY A 289 -5.51 16.55 -20.25
CA GLY A 289 -6.54 16.10 -19.31
C GLY A 289 -6.95 14.65 -19.49
N ALA A 290 -6.25 13.90 -20.33
CA ALA A 290 -6.55 12.49 -20.59
C ALA A 290 -6.24 11.61 -19.37
N ILE A 291 -7.18 10.74 -19.06
CA ILE A 291 -6.99 9.57 -18.20
C ILE A 291 -7.13 8.35 -19.10
N TYR A 292 -6.08 7.53 -19.14
CA TYR A 292 -6.05 6.30 -19.90
C TYR A 292 -6.36 5.12 -19.00
N ARG A 293 -7.12 4.15 -19.51
CA ARG A 293 -7.29 2.81 -18.92
C ARG A 293 -6.47 1.82 -19.72
N ILE A 294 -5.58 1.12 -19.04
CA ILE A 294 -4.88 -0.06 -19.55
C ILE A 294 -5.65 -1.27 -19.04
N ASP A 295 -6.11 -2.10 -19.98
CA ASP A 295 -6.83 -3.32 -19.63
C ASP A 295 -5.91 -4.30 -18.86
N GLY A 296 -6.35 -4.73 -17.69
CA GLY A 296 -5.55 -5.58 -16.79
C GLY A 296 -5.30 -6.98 -17.33
N THR A 297 -6.08 -7.44 -18.32
CA THR A 297 -5.94 -8.77 -18.94
C THR A 297 -5.11 -8.70 -20.22
N THR A 298 -5.33 -7.70 -21.06
CA THR A 298 -4.67 -7.62 -22.38
C THR A 298 -3.51 -6.64 -22.45
N GLY A 299 -3.37 -5.74 -21.46
CA GLY A 299 -2.42 -4.64 -21.50
C GLY A 299 -2.76 -3.55 -22.51
N THR A 300 -3.92 -3.62 -23.20
CA THR A 300 -4.27 -2.64 -24.24
C THR A 300 -4.64 -1.29 -23.62
N PRO A 301 -3.97 -0.18 -23.99
CA PRO A 301 -4.34 1.14 -23.52
C PRO A 301 -5.52 1.71 -24.32
N THR A 302 -6.42 2.41 -23.63
CA THR A 302 -7.55 3.15 -24.21
C THR A 302 -7.71 4.50 -23.52
N LEU A 303 -8.14 5.52 -24.26
CA LEU A 303 -8.62 6.77 -23.63
C LEU A 303 -9.91 6.45 -22.87
N TRP A 304 -9.90 6.70 -21.56
CA TRP A 304 -11.03 6.41 -20.70
C TRP A 304 -11.87 7.65 -20.41
N ARG A 305 -11.21 8.76 -20.04
CA ARG A 305 -11.88 10.05 -19.81
C ARG A 305 -10.95 11.21 -20.17
N THR A 306 -11.55 12.34 -20.49
CA THR A 306 -10.85 13.62 -20.60
C THR A 306 -11.47 14.57 -19.59
N LEU A 307 -10.64 15.12 -18.70
CA LEU A 307 -11.04 16.13 -17.72
C LEU A 307 -10.86 17.56 -18.29
N PRO A 308 -11.56 18.57 -17.75
CA PRO A 308 -11.31 19.98 -18.08
C PRO A 308 -9.84 20.33 -17.93
N GLN A 309 -9.25 20.90 -18.99
CA GLN A 309 -7.83 21.21 -19.04
C GLN A 309 -7.51 22.17 -20.17
N ALA A 310 -6.99 23.36 -19.83
CA ALA A 310 -6.82 24.44 -20.79
C ALA A 310 -5.85 24.05 -21.92
N ALA A 311 -6.25 24.30 -23.16
CA ALA A 311 -5.38 24.19 -24.31
C ALA A 311 -4.40 25.37 -24.33
N GLY A 312 -3.10 25.11 -24.14
CA GLY A 312 -2.08 26.17 -24.10
C GLY A 312 -0.75 25.80 -24.73
N SER A 313 -0.01 26.82 -25.15
CA SER A 313 1.34 26.69 -25.72
C SER A 313 2.40 26.68 -24.61
N GLY A 314 2.61 25.56 -23.93
CA GLY A 314 3.68 25.43 -22.93
C GLY A 314 3.54 24.23 -21.99
N ALA A 315 4.61 23.98 -21.24
CA ALA A 315 4.59 23.12 -20.06
C ALA A 315 4.16 23.93 -18.86
N ALA A 316 2.99 23.61 -18.30
CA ALA A 316 2.46 24.17 -17.06
C ALA A 316 1.10 23.57 -16.67
N VAL A 317 0.65 22.46 -17.28
CA VAL A 317 -0.69 21.91 -17.03
C VAL A 317 -0.66 20.39 -16.99
N GLY A 318 -1.50 19.78 -16.16
CA GLY A 318 -1.52 18.34 -16.05
C GLY A 318 -2.32 17.86 -14.87
N LEU A 319 -2.79 16.63 -14.98
CA LEU A 319 -3.38 15.93 -13.85
C LEU A 319 -2.26 15.55 -12.88
N GLY A 320 -2.57 15.60 -11.58
CA GLY A 320 -1.71 15.12 -10.51
C GLY A 320 -1.90 13.62 -10.32
N ASN A 321 -2.05 13.17 -9.08
CA ASN A 321 -2.18 11.75 -8.78
C ASN A 321 -3.64 11.25 -8.92
N LEU A 322 -3.78 9.92 -8.99
CA LEU A 322 -5.05 9.22 -9.10
C LEU A 322 -5.27 8.30 -7.89
N ASP A 323 -6.52 8.06 -7.52
CA ASP A 323 -6.90 6.97 -6.64
C ASP A 323 -8.24 6.37 -7.07
N PHE A 324 -8.38 5.05 -7.00
CA PHE A 324 -9.63 4.37 -7.30
C PHE A 324 -10.26 3.88 -6.01
N ASP A 325 -11.56 4.10 -5.84
CA ASP A 325 -12.34 3.55 -4.74
C ASP A 325 -13.31 2.49 -5.25
N CYS A 326 -13.00 1.24 -4.90
CA CYS A 326 -13.74 0.06 -5.30
C CYS A 326 -15.13 -0.01 -4.63
N GLU A 327 -15.33 0.65 -3.49
CA GLU A 327 -16.61 0.63 -2.79
C GLU A 327 -17.63 1.56 -3.47
N ARG A 328 -17.16 2.73 -3.89
CA ARG A 328 -17.99 3.75 -4.56
C ARG A 328 -17.99 3.62 -6.09
N ASP A 329 -17.11 2.77 -6.62
CA ASP A 329 -16.85 2.61 -8.06
C ASP A 329 -16.51 3.96 -8.71
N CYS A 330 -15.58 4.70 -8.10
CA CYS A 330 -15.16 6.02 -8.55
C CYS A 330 -13.64 6.14 -8.64
N LEU A 331 -13.17 6.85 -9.66
CA LEU A 331 -11.79 7.30 -9.78
C LEU A 331 -11.71 8.77 -9.35
N PHE A 332 -10.74 9.09 -8.50
CA PHE A 332 -10.43 10.45 -8.09
C PHE A 332 -9.15 10.93 -8.78
N ALA A 333 -9.14 12.17 -9.24
CA ALA A 333 -8.01 12.77 -9.93
C ALA A 333 -7.82 14.22 -9.48
N THR A 334 -6.59 14.60 -9.12
CA THR A 334 -6.25 16.01 -8.88
C THR A 334 -5.89 16.70 -10.19
N ASN A 335 -6.21 17.99 -10.31
CA ASN A 335 -5.82 18.81 -11.45
C ASN A 335 -5.01 20.01 -10.97
N LEU A 336 -3.79 20.12 -11.46
CA LEU A 336 -2.83 21.15 -11.06
C LEU A 336 -3.06 22.49 -11.76
N GLU A 337 -3.90 22.51 -12.79
CA GLU A 337 -4.20 23.71 -13.58
C GLU A 337 -5.38 24.49 -13.00
N ASP A 338 -6.52 23.84 -12.77
CA ASP A 338 -7.74 24.48 -12.25
C ASP A 338 -7.88 24.36 -10.71
N GLY A 339 -6.99 23.60 -10.06
CA GLY A 339 -6.98 23.43 -8.61
C GLY A 339 -8.08 22.53 -8.05
N ARG A 340 -8.79 21.79 -8.90
CA ARG A 340 -9.90 20.94 -8.49
C ARG A 340 -9.50 19.50 -8.28
N ILE A 341 -10.33 18.80 -7.52
CA ILE A 341 -10.29 17.35 -7.38
C ILE A 341 -11.53 16.77 -8.04
N TYR A 342 -11.34 15.95 -9.05
CA TYR A 342 -12.41 15.30 -9.79
C TYR A 342 -12.74 13.95 -9.17
N SER A 343 -14.03 13.64 -9.08
CA SER A 343 -14.58 12.30 -8.87
C SER A 343 -15.23 11.87 -10.18
N ILE A 344 -14.88 10.70 -10.69
CA ILE A 344 -15.40 10.13 -11.94
C ILE A 344 -16.03 8.79 -11.60
N ASN A 345 -17.35 8.66 -11.77
CA ASN A 345 -18.03 7.38 -11.62
C ASN A 345 -17.58 6.43 -12.72
N ALA A 346 -17.08 5.25 -12.35
CA ALA A 346 -16.42 4.37 -13.29
C ALA A 346 -17.40 3.63 -14.22
N THR A 347 -18.64 3.43 -13.76
CA THR A 347 -19.72 2.84 -14.55
C THR A 347 -20.35 3.84 -15.52
N THR A 348 -20.69 5.05 -15.06
CA THR A 348 -21.45 6.03 -15.86
C THR A 348 -20.56 7.03 -16.59
N GLY A 349 -19.30 7.17 -16.16
CA GLY A 349 -18.38 8.22 -16.62
C GLY A 349 -18.74 9.62 -16.13
N SER A 350 -19.76 9.79 -15.29
CA SER A 350 -20.17 11.10 -14.77
C SER A 350 -19.07 11.70 -13.91
N ILE A 351 -18.76 12.98 -14.11
CA ILE A 351 -17.75 13.69 -13.30
C ILE A 351 -18.40 14.73 -12.36
N SER A 352 -17.77 14.88 -11.20
CA SER A 352 -18.00 15.97 -10.25
C SER A 352 -16.64 16.55 -9.86
N ALA A 353 -16.55 17.86 -9.68
CA ALA A 353 -15.33 18.55 -9.31
C ALA A 353 -15.52 19.24 -7.95
N TYR A 354 -14.56 19.05 -7.06
CA TYR A 354 -14.49 19.70 -5.76
C TYR A 354 -13.38 20.75 -5.77
N ASP A 355 -13.71 21.96 -5.33
CA ASP A 355 -12.78 23.06 -5.17
C ASP A 355 -12.38 23.18 -3.70
N HIS A 356 -11.09 22.96 -3.44
CA HIS A 356 -10.51 23.05 -2.10
C HIS A 356 -10.69 24.44 -1.48
N GLN A 357 -10.51 25.51 -2.26
CA GLN A 357 -10.49 26.88 -1.76
C GLN A 357 -11.89 27.32 -1.32
N SER A 358 -12.86 27.11 -2.19
CA SER A 358 -14.25 27.51 -1.94
C SER A 358 -15.06 26.49 -1.13
N ASP A 359 -14.55 25.27 -0.95
CA ASP A 359 -15.30 24.15 -0.34
C ASP A 359 -16.64 23.92 -1.05
N SER A 360 -16.58 23.93 -2.38
CA SER A 360 -17.76 23.83 -3.24
C SER A 360 -17.62 22.72 -4.26
N ILE A 361 -18.77 22.32 -4.83
CA ILE A 361 -18.86 21.23 -5.78
C ILE A 361 -19.54 21.72 -7.05
N GLU A 362 -18.98 21.31 -8.17
CA GLU A 362 -19.61 21.39 -9.49
C GLU A 362 -19.86 19.96 -9.99
N ALA A 363 -21.01 19.71 -10.60
CA ALA A 363 -21.36 18.41 -11.17
C ALA A 363 -21.72 18.58 -12.64
N GLU A 364 -21.41 17.59 -13.48
CA GLU A 364 -21.86 17.61 -14.87
C GLU A 364 -23.39 17.71 -14.96
N THR A 365 -23.85 18.57 -15.86
CA THR A 365 -25.27 18.72 -16.18
C THR A 365 -25.71 17.85 -17.37
N SER A 366 -24.79 17.13 -18.03
CA SER A 366 -25.10 16.24 -19.16
C SER A 366 -24.19 15.01 -19.24
N THR A 367 -24.77 13.86 -19.59
CA THR A 367 -24.08 12.59 -19.78
C THR A 367 -23.42 12.51 -21.17
N GLY A 368 -22.08 12.45 -21.23
CA GLY A 368 -21.31 12.22 -22.46
C GLY A 368 -19.81 12.50 -22.27
N ASN A 369 -18.95 12.11 -23.23
CA ASN A 369 -17.51 12.42 -23.23
C ASN A 369 -17.22 13.90 -23.59
N GLY A 370 -18.18 14.80 -23.39
CA GLY A 370 -18.02 16.24 -23.59
C GLY A 370 -18.11 16.92 -22.23
N ASN A 371 -17.04 17.60 -21.82
CA ASN A 371 -16.94 18.36 -20.57
C ASN A 371 -18.17 19.24 -20.36
N ALA A 372 -19.09 18.82 -19.49
CA ALA A 372 -20.20 19.68 -19.06
C ALA A 372 -19.82 20.54 -17.84
N ILE A 373 -18.69 20.23 -17.20
CA ILE A 373 -18.02 21.12 -16.25
C ILE A 373 -17.05 21.99 -17.07
N ALA A 374 -17.27 23.30 -17.04
CA ALA A 374 -16.32 24.25 -17.62
C ALA A 374 -15.03 24.23 -16.79
N GLU A 375 -13.90 24.54 -17.45
CA GLU A 375 -12.65 24.79 -16.73
C GLU A 375 -12.87 25.81 -15.61
N GLY A 376 -12.26 25.52 -14.45
CA GLY A 376 -12.38 26.40 -13.32
C GLY A 376 -11.73 27.75 -13.58
N PRO A 377 -12.22 28.84 -12.97
CA PRO A 377 -11.48 30.08 -12.99
C PRO A 377 -10.15 29.85 -12.28
N ASN A 378 -9.03 30.09 -12.96
CA ASN A 378 -7.72 30.05 -12.31
C ASN A 378 -7.74 31.08 -11.15
N PRO A 379 -7.51 30.71 -9.88
CA PRO A 379 -7.65 31.58 -8.70
C PRO A 379 -6.72 32.81 -8.68
N GLY A 380 -5.96 33.06 -9.75
CA GLY A 380 -5.04 34.19 -9.92
C GLY A 380 -5.30 35.10 -11.12
N GLY A 381 -6.27 34.84 -12.00
CA GLY A 381 -6.54 35.76 -13.10
C GLY A 381 -7.76 35.40 -13.92
N ALA A 382 -8.23 36.38 -14.70
CA ALA A 382 -9.40 36.28 -15.56
C ALA A 382 -9.35 35.01 -16.43
N SER A 383 -10.49 34.59 -16.98
CA SER A 383 -10.63 33.49 -17.96
C SER A 383 -9.84 33.67 -19.28
N SER A 384 -8.84 34.56 -19.29
CA SER A 384 -7.86 34.85 -20.32
C SER A 384 -6.41 34.59 -19.87
N GLU A 385 -6.18 34.10 -18.65
CA GLU A 385 -4.82 33.69 -18.25
C GLU A 385 -4.35 32.50 -19.10
N PRO A 386 -3.09 32.51 -19.58
CA PRO A 386 -2.55 31.38 -20.33
C PRO A 386 -2.48 30.14 -19.44
N ALA A 387 -2.69 28.96 -20.05
CA ALA A 387 -2.59 27.64 -19.41
C ALA A 387 -1.42 27.56 -18.42
N GLY A 388 -1.71 27.23 -17.15
CA GLY A 388 -0.70 27.16 -16.12
C GLY A 388 -1.18 26.70 -14.76
N PHE A 389 -0.24 26.35 -13.89
CA PHE A 389 -0.52 25.92 -12.52
C PHE A 389 -1.43 26.88 -11.76
N VAL A 390 -2.40 26.31 -11.06
CA VAL A 390 -3.12 27.00 -9.99
C VAL A 390 -2.11 27.47 -8.93
N GLY A 391 -2.29 28.68 -8.39
CA GLY A 391 -1.37 29.25 -7.41
C GLY A 391 -1.23 28.42 -6.12
N PHE A 392 -0.13 28.62 -5.39
CA PHE A 392 0.12 27.99 -4.09
C PHE A 392 -1.08 28.10 -3.13
N GLY A 393 -1.32 27.03 -2.36
CA GLY A 393 -2.47 26.90 -1.47
C GLY A 393 -3.76 26.43 -2.16
N ASN A 394 -3.76 26.32 -3.50
CA ASN A 394 -4.91 25.85 -4.28
C ASN A 394 -4.57 24.66 -5.19
N ALA A 395 -3.33 24.14 -5.13
CA ALA A 395 -2.84 23.08 -6.02
C ALA A 395 -2.91 21.71 -5.32
N PRO A 396 -4.00 20.94 -5.43
CA PRO A 396 -4.05 19.58 -4.94
C PRO A 396 -3.08 18.70 -5.76
N TYR A 397 -2.33 17.83 -5.10
CA TYR A 397 -1.31 16.99 -5.74
C TYR A 397 -1.59 15.50 -5.57
N ALA A 398 -1.33 14.95 -4.37
CA ALA A 398 -1.66 13.56 -4.04
C ALA A 398 -3.12 13.44 -3.61
N VAL A 399 -3.70 12.26 -3.81
CA VAL A 399 -5.07 11.92 -3.44
C VAL A 399 -5.14 10.46 -2.97
N LYS A 400 -5.95 10.19 -1.94
CA LYS A 400 -6.21 8.84 -1.42
C LYS A 400 -7.55 8.78 -0.68
N MET A 401 -8.43 7.86 -1.06
CA MET A 401 -9.62 7.51 -0.27
C MET A 401 -9.22 6.63 0.92
N ALA A 402 -9.77 6.95 2.08
CA ALA A 402 -9.74 6.07 3.24
C ALA A 402 -11.06 6.22 4.04
N GLY A 403 -11.78 5.11 4.19
CA GLY A 403 -13.10 5.11 4.80
C GLY A 403 -14.10 5.95 4.01
N ASP A 404 -14.67 6.97 4.67
CA ASP A 404 -15.60 7.92 4.06
C ASP A 404 -14.97 9.27 3.70
N ARG A 405 -13.64 9.37 3.69
CA ARG A 405 -12.94 10.62 3.41
C ARG A 405 -11.91 10.47 2.31
N LEU A 406 -11.85 11.47 1.45
CA LEU A 406 -10.77 11.66 0.48
C LEU A 406 -9.71 12.54 1.11
N TYR A 407 -8.52 11.99 1.29
CA TYR A 407 -7.33 12.71 1.74
C TYR A 407 -6.55 13.22 0.53
N TYR A 408 -6.04 14.44 0.62
CA TYR A 408 -5.28 15.04 -0.46
C TYR A 408 -4.26 16.05 0.08
N SER A 409 -3.11 16.15 -0.60
CA SER A 409 -2.08 17.14 -0.27
C SER A 409 -2.30 18.41 -1.07
N VAL A 410 -2.12 19.57 -0.46
CA VAL A 410 -2.13 20.87 -1.14
C VAL A 410 -0.72 21.42 -1.20
N TRP A 411 -0.30 21.85 -2.40
CA TRP A 411 0.99 22.48 -2.61
C TRP A 411 0.97 23.92 -2.10
N GLU A 412 1.56 24.12 -0.95
CA GLU A 412 1.68 25.40 -0.25
C GLU A 412 2.93 26.16 -0.68
N ASN A 413 2.97 27.46 -0.43
CA ASN A 413 4.18 28.25 -0.66
C ASN A 413 5.28 27.79 0.33
N PRO A 414 6.33 27.11 -0.15
CA PRO A 414 7.32 26.48 0.71
C PRO A 414 8.18 27.49 1.50
N SER A 415 8.13 28.78 1.12
CA SER A 415 8.87 29.84 1.82
C SER A 415 8.13 30.38 3.04
N THR A 416 6.82 30.14 3.15
CA THR A 416 5.97 30.76 4.19
C THR A 416 5.15 29.74 4.96
N THR A 417 4.80 28.63 4.34
CA THR A 417 3.85 27.65 4.88
C THR A 417 4.36 26.23 4.63
N GLY A 418 4.27 25.39 5.66
CA GLY A 418 4.52 23.97 5.51
C GLY A 418 3.47 23.31 4.62
N GLN A 419 3.85 22.28 3.86
CA GLN A 419 2.92 21.57 2.98
C GLN A 419 1.77 20.94 3.78
N THR A 420 0.53 20.99 3.28
CA THR A 420 -0.64 20.56 4.04
C THR A 420 -1.30 19.32 3.45
N VAL A 421 -1.89 18.50 4.33
CA VAL A 421 -2.80 17.41 3.96
C VAL A 421 -4.16 17.73 4.53
N TRP A 422 -5.16 17.66 3.67
CA TRP A 422 -6.56 17.91 3.99
C TRP A 422 -7.37 16.65 3.70
N SER A 423 -8.59 16.63 4.21
CA SER A 423 -9.58 15.63 3.84
C SER A 423 -10.95 16.25 3.64
N VAL A 424 -11.79 15.64 2.81
CA VAL A 424 -13.22 15.98 2.65
C VAL A 424 -14.02 14.69 2.66
N GLN A 425 -15.21 14.69 3.24
CA GLN A 425 -16.07 13.51 3.23
C GLN A 425 -16.59 13.24 1.81
N VAL A 426 -16.70 11.96 1.46
CA VAL A 426 -17.30 11.48 0.22
C VAL A 426 -18.40 10.49 0.56
N ASP A 427 -19.60 10.78 0.04
CA ASP A 427 -20.78 9.97 0.29
C ASP A 427 -20.68 8.58 -0.37
N PRO A 428 -21.60 7.65 -0.09
CA PRO A 428 -21.55 6.29 -0.63
C PRO A 428 -21.67 6.18 -2.17
N ILE A 429 -22.01 7.25 -2.88
CA ILE A 429 -22.09 7.26 -4.34
C ILE A 429 -20.94 8.04 -5.00
N GLY A 430 -19.92 8.41 -4.23
CA GLY A 430 -18.72 9.08 -4.76
C GLY A 430 -18.83 10.59 -4.90
N VAL A 431 -19.84 11.21 -4.28
CA VAL A 431 -20.02 12.67 -4.31
C VAL A 431 -19.41 13.29 -3.06
N PHE A 432 -18.65 14.37 -3.25
CA PHE A 432 -18.06 15.13 -2.14
C PHE A 432 -19.16 15.74 -1.25
N VAL A 433 -18.85 15.98 0.03
CA VAL A 433 -19.78 16.63 0.97
C VAL A 433 -19.22 17.98 1.40
N PRO A 434 -19.75 19.11 0.90
CA PRO A 434 -19.26 20.46 1.24
C PRO A 434 -19.39 20.74 2.74
N GLY A 435 -18.51 21.58 3.28
CA GLY A 435 -18.51 21.95 4.70
C GLY A 435 -17.91 20.87 5.60
N THR A 436 -17.45 19.75 5.04
CA THR A 436 -16.78 18.67 5.79
C THR A 436 -15.27 18.71 5.63
N ARG A 437 -14.70 19.68 4.89
CA ARG A 437 -13.26 19.77 4.71
C ARG A 437 -12.55 19.95 6.05
N ARG A 438 -11.42 19.28 6.22
CA ARG A 438 -10.64 19.27 7.45
C ARG A 438 -9.15 19.30 7.12
N LEU A 439 -8.38 20.11 7.86
CA LEU A 439 -6.93 20.02 7.86
C LEU A 439 -6.52 18.82 8.73
N GLU A 440 -5.70 17.93 8.17
CA GLU A 440 -5.25 16.70 8.84
C GLU A 440 -3.80 16.80 9.28
N LEU A 441 -2.94 17.38 8.44
CA LEU A 441 -1.51 17.50 8.71
C LEU A 441 -0.96 18.79 8.13
N THR A 442 -0.08 19.45 8.87
CA THR A 442 0.84 20.46 8.33
C THR A 442 2.26 19.92 8.49
N LEU A 443 2.95 19.70 7.38
CA LEU A 443 4.35 19.31 7.40
C LEU A 443 5.22 20.47 7.89
N PRO A 444 6.33 20.23 8.60
CA PRO A 444 7.26 21.29 8.97
C PRO A 444 7.81 22.01 7.74
N LEU A 445 8.15 23.30 7.89
CA LEU A 445 8.94 24.00 6.89
C LEU A 445 10.29 23.30 6.73
N SER A 446 10.73 23.15 5.48
CA SER A 446 12.03 22.59 5.13
C SER A 446 13.15 23.36 5.85
N GLY A 447 13.80 22.72 6.84
CA GLY A 447 14.88 23.32 7.64
C GLY A 447 14.68 23.29 9.16
N THR A 448 13.51 22.91 9.65
CA THR A 448 13.24 22.70 11.08
C THR A 448 13.07 21.20 11.39
N PRO A 449 13.91 20.57 12.24
CA PRO A 449 13.68 19.20 12.70
C PRO A 449 12.30 19.08 13.32
N GLY A 450 11.52 18.11 12.84
CA GLY A 450 10.09 17.99 13.09
C GLY A 450 9.72 17.85 14.57
N GLN A 451 8.70 18.60 14.97
CA GLN A 451 7.78 18.15 16.01
C GLN A 451 6.50 17.68 15.31
N VAL A 452 6.22 16.39 15.44
CA VAL A 452 4.87 15.85 15.23
C VAL A 452 4.07 16.26 16.47
N VAL A 453 2.94 16.94 16.27
CA VAL A 453 1.98 17.24 17.36
C VAL A 453 1.08 16.04 17.58
#